data_AF-A0A960JSJ5-F1
#
_entry.id   AF-A0A960JSJ5-F1
#
_cell.length_a   1.000
_cell.length_b   1.000
_cell.length_c   1.000
_cell.angle_alpha   90.00
_cell.angle_beta   90.00
_cell.angle_gamma   90.00
#
_symmetry.space_group_name_H-M   'P 1'
#
loop_
_entity.id
_entity.type
_entity.pdbx_description
1 polymer ?
#
loop_
_entity_poly.entity_id
_entity_poly.type
_entity_poly.pdbx_seq_one_letter_code
_entity_poly.pdbx_strand_id
1 'polypeptide(L)'
;MTPLGHIRSSSVYVLMTIIGAAAFLYPFWLPSDSLQSQAHSGDAPLIAAVVGALAVMAVTLELRRGSMNGSTIAILAMLSALAGLMKLLDLPGGGSGLFFLVILAGAAFGP
;
A
#
# COMPACT_ATOMS: atom_id res chain seq x y z
N MET A 1 7.48 -23.51 17.09
CA MET A 1 7.22 -23.10 15.69
C MET A 1 7.90 -24.11 14.76
N THR A 2 7.19 -24.70 13.81
CA THR A 2 7.72 -25.78 12.94
C THR A 2 8.50 -25.22 11.75
N PRO A 3 9.56 -25.91 11.27
CA PRO A 3 10.44 -25.43 10.18
C PRO A 3 9.70 -25.16 8.86
N LEU A 4 8.56 -25.81 8.61
CA LEU A 4 7.68 -25.57 7.46
C LEU A 4 7.06 -24.16 7.41
N GLY A 5 6.92 -23.48 8.57
CA GLY A 5 6.36 -22.13 8.63
C GLY A 5 7.26 -21.06 8.02
N HIS A 6 8.57 -21.22 8.16
CA HIS A 6 9.57 -20.27 7.64
C HIS A 6 9.62 -20.29 6.10
N ILE A 7 9.50 -21.48 5.49
CA ILE A 7 9.54 -21.65 4.04
C ILE A 7 8.29 -21.03 3.39
N ARG A 8 7.11 -21.25 3.97
CA ARG A 8 5.85 -20.65 3.48
C ARG A 8 5.87 -19.13 3.60
N SER A 9 6.33 -18.59 4.73
CA SER A 9 6.42 -17.15 4.93
C SER A 9 7.43 -16.52 3.96
N SER A 10 8.60 -17.15 3.77
CA SER A 10 9.61 -16.71 2.80
C SER A 10 9.05 -16.67 1.38
N SER A 11 8.29 -17.69 0.94
CA SER A 11 7.66 -17.69 -0.38
C SER A 11 6.67 -16.54 -0.57
N VAL A 12 5.90 -16.18 0.47
CA VAL A 12 4.97 -15.05 0.41
C VAL A 12 5.71 -13.73 0.27
N TYR A 13 6.79 -13.53 1.03
CA TYR A 13 7.62 -12.33 0.91
C TYR A 13 8.26 -12.21 -0.48
N VAL A 14 8.87 -13.28 -0.99
CA VAL A 14 9.47 -13.30 -2.34
C VAL A 14 8.43 -13.01 -3.42
N LEU A 15 7.24 -13.62 -3.33
CA LEU A 15 6.16 -13.37 -4.27
C LEU A 15 5.72 -11.90 -4.22
N MET A 16 5.56 -11.33 -3.03
CA MET A 16 5.19 -9.93 -2.86
C MET A 16 6.26 -8.98 -3.43
N THR A 17 7.54 -9.29 -3.25
CA THR A 17 8.65 -8.54 -3.85
C THR A 17 8.61 -8.59 -5.38
N ILE A 18 8.38 -9.77 -5.97
CA ILE A 18 8.25 -9.92 -7.43
C ILE A 18 7.04 -9.13 -7.96
N ILE A 19 5.89 -9.21 -7.28
CA ILE A 19 4.69 -8.47 -7.65
C ILE A 19 4.94 -6.96 -7.56
N GLY A 20 5.56 -6.49 -6.48
CA GLY A 20 5.90 -5.08 -6.29
C GLY A 20 6.88 -4.57 -7.35
N ALA A 21 7.93 -5.36 -7.66
CA ALA A 21 8.88 -5.04 -8.71
C ALA A 21 8.21 -4.99 -10.08
N ALA A 22 7.36 -5.97 -10.40
CA ALA A 22 6.61 -6.02 -11.65
C ALA A 22 5.66 -4.83 -11.78
N ALA A 23 4.92 -4.47 -10.72
CA ALA A 23 4.03 -3.32 -10.72
C ALA A 23 4.77 -1.99 -10.90
N PHE A 24 5.97 -1.86 -10.33
CA PHE A 24 6.82 -0.68 -10.50
C PHE A 24 7.44 -0.58 -11.89
N LEU A 25 7.90 -1.72 -12.45
CA LEU A 25 8.51 -1.76 -13.77
C LEU A 25 7.47 -1.65 -14.90
N TYR A 26 6.26 -2.20 -14.72
CA TYR A 26 5.18 -2.21 -15.71
C TYR A 26 4.99 -0.90 -16.51
N PRO A 27 4.88 0.30 -15.90
CA PRO A 27 4.69 1.55 -16.64
C PRO A 27 5.85 1.89 -17.61
N PHE A 28 7.05 1.34 -17.44
CA PHE A 28 8.19 1.58 -18.34
C PHE A 28 8.08 0.81 -19.66
N TRP A 29 7.23 -0.23 -19.74
CA TRP A 29 6.94 -0.96 -20.98
C TRP A 29 5.70 -0.41 -21.71
N LEU A 30 5.03 0.62 -21.18
CA LEU A 30 3.85 1.21 -21.79
C LEU A 30 4.22 2.28 -22.84
N PRO A 31 3.61 2.27 -24.04
CA PRO A 31 3.76 3.35 -25.01
C PRO A 31 3.36 4.72 -24.41
N SER A 32 4.05 5.79 -24.78
CA SER A 32 3.80 7.15 -24.25
C SER A 32 2.35 7.63 -24.40
N ASP A 33 1.64 7.17 -25.43
CA ASP A 33 0.21 7.48 -25.65
C ASP A 33 -0.73 6.72 -24.71
N SER A 34 -0.29 5.58 -24.16
CA SER A 34 -1.07 4.79 -23.19
C SER A 34 -1.01 5.33 -21.76
N LEU A 35 -0.12 6.30 -21.50
CA LEU A 35 -0.01 7.01 -20.22
C LEU A 35 -1.05 8.12 -20.07
N GLN A 36 -1.96 8.30 -21.03
CA GLN A 36 -3.07 9.22 -20.91
C GLN A 36 -4.04 8.71 -19.83
N SER A 37 -3.69 9.06 -18.58
CA SER A 37 -4.32 8.78 -17.27
C SER A 37 -5.79 9.19 -17.16
N GLN A 38 -6.42 9.58 -18.27
CA GLN A 38 -7.80 10.08 -18.34
C GLN A 38 -8.85 8.98 -18.47
N ALA A 39 -8.49 7.74 -18.79
CA ALA A 39 -9.48 6.66 -18.96
C ALA A 39 -10.18 6.24 -17.64
N HIS A 40 -9.63 6.59 -16.47
CA HIS A 40 -10.16 6.22 -15.16
C HIS A 40 -10.49 7.42 -14.25
N SER A 41 -10.34 8.65 -14.72
CA SER A 41 -10.54 9.84 -13.86
C SER A 41 -12.00 10.02 -13.43
N GLY A 42 -12.96 9.49 -14.18
CA GLY A 42 -14.38 9.49 -13.82
C GLY A 42 -14.73 8.51 -12.70
N ASP A 43 -14.25 7.27 -12.79
CA ASP A 43 -14.69 6.18 -11.91
C ASP A 43 -13.75 5.97 -10.71
N ALA A 44 -12.48 6.41 -10.79
CA ALA A 44 -11.49 6.22 -9.73
C ALA A 44 -11.92 6.77 -8.37
N PRO A 45 -12.51 7.98 -8.24
CA PRO A 45 -12.95 8.49 -6.93
C PRO A 45 -14.03 7.61 -6.29
N LEU A 46 -14.96 7.09 -7.10
CA LEU A 46 -16.07 6.26 -6.61
C LEU A 46 -15.56 4.89 -6.16
N ILE A 47 -14.68 4.26 -6.97
CA ILE A 47 -14.05 2.98 -6.60
C ILE A 47 -13.22 3.15 -5.33
N ALA A 48 -12.43 4.23 -5.21
CA ALA A 48 -11.67 4.53 -4.01
C ALA A 48 -12.56 4.69 -2.77
N ALA A 49 -13.70 5.39 -2.91
CA ALA A 49 -14.67 5.54 -1.82
C ALA A 49 -15.28 4.19 -1.39
N VAL A 50 -15.66 3.33 -2.35
CA VAL A 50 -16.20 1.99 -2.07
C VAL A 50 -15.16 1.12 -1.36
N VAL A 51 -13.92 1.08 -1.85
CA VAL A 51 -12.83 0.32 -1.21
C VAL A 51 -12.54 0.86 0.19
N GLY A 52 -12.53 2.17 0.37
CA GLY A 52 -12.37 2.80 1.68
C GLY A 52 -13.48 2.40 2.66
N ALA A 53 -14.74 2.42 2.22
CA ALA A 53 -15.87 1.99 3.03
C ALA A 53 -15.78 0.51 3.42
N LEU A 54 -15.38 -0.36 2.49
CA LEU A 54 -15.15 -1.78 2.75
C LEU A 54 -14.02 -2.01 3.75
N ALA A 55 -12.92 -1.26 3.64
CA ALA A 55 -11.80 -1.32 4.58
C ALA A 55 -12.23 -0.92 6.01
N VAL A 56 -12.98 0.17 6.16
CA VAL A 56 -13.53 0.60 7.46
C VAL A 56 -14.48 -0.45 8.04
N MET A 57 -15.33 -1.05 7.20
CA MET A 57 -16.23 -2.12 7.61
C MET A 57 -15.46 -3.34 8.10
N ALA A 58 -14.42 -3.77 7.38
CA ALA A 58 -13.57 -4.91 7.75
C ALA A 58 -12.89 -4.68 9.11
N VAL A 59 -12.30 -3.50 9.33
CA VAL A 59 -11.68 -3.14 10.62
C VAL A 59 -12.71 -3.14 11.75
N THR A 60 -13.92 -2.62 11.50
CA THR A 60 -15.01 -2.59 12.48
C THR A 60 -15.47 -4.01 12.85
N LEU A 61 -15.54 -4.92 11.87
CA LEU A 61 -15.87 -6.33 12.10
C LEU A 61 -14.80 -7.03 12.93
N GLU A 62 -13.53 -6.77 12.65
CA GLU A 62 -12.40 -7.38 13.38
C GLU A 62 -12.34 -6.90 14.83
N LEU A 63 -12.65 -5.62 15.07
CA LEU A 63 -12.80 -5.06 16.41
C LEU A 63 -13.95 -5.74 17.18
N ARG A 64 -15.09 -5.98 16.53
CA ARG A 64 -16.23 -6.69 17.15
C ARG A 64 -15.92 -8.15 17.48
N ARG A 65 -15.04 -8.80 16.70
CA ARG A 65 -14.61 -10.18 16.93
C ARG A 65 -13.58 -10.33 18.05
N GLY A 66 -13.06 -9.22 18.59
CA GLY A 66 -12.04 -9.25 19.64
C GLY A 66 -10.67 -9.77 19.17
N SER A 67 -10.48 -9.93 17.86
CA SER A 67 -9.24 -10.43 17.24
C SER A 67 -8.15 -9.34 17.19
N MET A 68 -8.56 -8.06 17.17
CA MET A 68 -7.64 -6.91 17.21
C MET A 68 -7.77 -6.12 18.51
N ASN A 69 -6.63 -5.81 19.13
CA ASN A 69 -6.53 -4.89 20.25
C ASN A 69 -6.64 -3.43 19.77
N GLY A 70 -7.18 -2.52 20.59
CA GLY A 70 -7.28 -1.09 20.29
C GLY A 70 -5.94 -0.43 19.93
N SER A 71 -4.84 -0.90 20.52
CA SER A 71 -3.48 -0.44 20.16
C SER A 71 -3.11 -0.78 18.70
N THR A 72 -3.47 -1.96 18.20
CA THR A 72 -3.23 -2.36 16.81
C THR A 72 -3.99 -1.46 15.85
N ILE A 73 -5.24 -1.13 16.17
CA ILE A 73 -6.07 -0.24 15.36
C ILE A 73 -5.48 1.18 15.35
N ALA A 74 -5.01 1.66 16.50
CA ALA A 74 -4.37 2.97 16.59
C ALA A 74 -3.12 3.07 15.70
N ILE A 75 -2.28 2.02 15.68
CA ILE A 75 -1.10 1.97 14.82
C ILE A 75 -1.51 1.96 13.33
N LEU A 76 -2.49 1.15 12.94
CA LEU A 76 -2.97 1.14 11.55
C LEU A 76 -3.53 2.50 11.13
N ALA A 77 -4.31 3.16 11.99
CA ALA A 77 -4.85 4.48 11.72
C ALA A 77 -3.73 5.53 11.58
N MET A 78 -2.73 5.52 12.46
CA MET A 78 -1.58 6.42 12.40
C MET A 78 -0.76 6.20 11.12
N LEU A 79 -0.45 4.94 10.77
CA LEU A 79 0.29 4.60 9.55
C LEU A 79 -0.48 5.01 8.30
N SER A 80 -1.80 4.78 8.26
CA SER A 80 -2.66 5.22 7.16
C SER A 80 -2.69 6.75 7.02
N ALA A 81 -2.72 7.48 8.14
CA ALA A 81 -2.68 8.94 8.14
C ALA A 81 -1.34 9.48 7.64
N LEU A 82 -0.22 8.89 8.07
CA LEU A 82 1.12 9.24 7.58
C LEU A 82 1.26 9.00 6.08
N ALA A 83 0.77 7.86 5.58
CA ALA A 83 0.74 7.57 4.14
C ALA A 83 -0.11 8.61 3.38
N GLY A 84 -1.26 9.01 3.92
CA GLY A 84 -2.11 10.06 3.34
C GLY A 84 -1.42 11.43 3.31
N LEU A 85 -0.77 11.84 4.40
CA LEU A 85 -0.01 13.08 4.48
C LEU A 85 1.12 13.13 3.44
N MET A 86 1.82 12.02 3.23
CA MET A 86 2.87 11.92 2.20
C MET A 86 2.33 12.09 0.78
N LYS A 87 1.05 11.79 0.53
CA LYS A 87 0.43 12.00 -0.77
C LYS A 87 0.09 13.47 -1.05
N LEU A 88 0.04 14.30 -0.02
CA LEU A 88 -0.13 15.76 -0.16
C LEU A 88 1.17 16.46 -0.55
N LEU A 89 2.32 15.80 -0.33
CA LEU A 89 3.62 16.33 -0.67
C LEU A 89 3.99 15.93 -2.10
N ASP A 90 3.68 16.81 -3.06
CA ASP A 90 4.15 16.65 -4.44
C ASP A 90 5.56 17.23 -4.59
N LEU A 91 6.46 16.43 -5.17
CA LEU A 91 7.83 16.83 -5.50
C LEU A 91 7.89 17.31 -6.95
N PRO A 92 8.76 18.30 -7.25
CA PRO A 92 9.00 18.74 -8.62
C PRO A 92 9.41 17.57 -9.51
N GLY A 93 8.82 17.47 -10.72
CA GLY A 93 9.00 16.35 -11.63
C GLY A 93 7.94 15.24 -11.53
N GLY A 94 6.84 15.46 -10.78
CA GLY A 94 5.74 14.49 -10.66
C GLY A 94 5.99 13.38 -9.64
N GLY A 95 6.95 13.58 -8.73
CA GLY A 95 7.28 12.63 -7.67
C GLY A 95 6.28 12.71 -6.51
N SER A 96 5.83 11.56 -6.01
CA SER A 96 4.97 11.51 -4.82
C SER A 96 5.80 11.44 -3.53
N GLY A 97 5.44 12.21 -2.51
CA GLY A 97 6.05 12.14 -1.18
C GLY A 97 5.98 10.75 -0.53
N LEU A 98 5.16 9.83 -1.05
CA LEU A 98 5.16 8.42 -0.65
C LEU A 98 6.53 7.75 -0.79
N PHE A 99 7.38 8.17 -1.74
CA PHE A 99 8.74 7.65 -1.87
C PHE A 99 9.62 7.92 -0.65
N PHE A 100 9.39 9.03 0.06
CA PHE A 100 10.08 9.30 1.32
C PHE A 100 9.81 8.20 2.36
N LEU A 101 8.55 7.74 2.45
CA LEU A 101 8.17 6.69 3.38
C LEU A 101 8.85 5.36 3.04
N VAL A 102 8.98 5.05 1.74
CA VAL A 102 9.69 3.86 1.25
C VAL A 102 11.18 3.92 1.57
N ILE A 103 11.82 5.07 1.34
CA ILE A 103 13.25 5.27 1.65
C ILE A 103 13.47 5.17 3.16
N LEU A 104 12.62 5.80 3.96
CA LEU A 104 12.70 5.77 5.42
C LEU A 104 12.51 4.34 5.95
N ALA A 105 11.59 3.58 5.37
CA ALA A 105 11.43 2.16 5.69
C ALA A 105 12.70 1.36 5.36
N GLY A 106 13.28 1.55 4.16
CA GLY A 106 14.55 0.91 3.80
C GLY A 106 15.71 1.29 4.73
N ALA A 107 15.78 2.54 5.17
CA ALA A 107 16.78 3.03 6.11
C ALA A 107 16.59 2.48 7.54
N ALA A 108 15.35 2.34 7.99
CA ALA A 108 15.03 1.87 9.34
C ALA A 108 15.18 0.35 9.50
N PHE A 109 14.86 -0.42 8.46
CA PHE A 109 14.83 -1.88 8.51
C PHE A 109 16.06 -2.56 7.88
N GLY A 110 16.89 -1.82 7.13
CA GLY A 110 18.07 -2.38 6.45
C GLY A 110 17.71 -3.27 5.24
N PRO A 111 18.72 -3.83 4.53
CA PRO A 111 18.51 -4.80 3.46
C PRO A 111 17.94 -6.14 3.96
#